data_AF-X1UQ32-F1
#
_entry.id   AF-X1UQ32-F1
#
_cell.length_a   1.000
_cell.length_b   1.000
_cell.length_c   1.000
_cell.angle_alpha   90.00
_cell.angle_beta   90.00
_cell.angle_gamma   90.00
#
_symmetry.space_group_name_H-M   'P 1'
#
loop_
_entity.id
_entity.type
_entity.pdbx_description
1 polymer ?
#
loop_
_entity_poly.entity_id
_entity_poly.type
_entity_poly.pdbx_seq_one_letter_code
_entity_poly.pdbx_strand_id
1 'polypeptide(L)'
;GALIQSPEGLLYKVGVADMAHNYYDVPCMGYGGNTSAKLLDAQAGSEKAQSFMAFILMASDVLSGAGELDDALCMCPEALVIDNEMIGEVFKFVEKYEINDDTLALDIIREVGPGGHF
;
A
#
# COMPACT_ATOMS: atom_id res chain seq x y z
N GLY A 1 -19.56 0.15 -4.78
CA GLY A 1 -20.02 -0.84 -3.83
C GLY A 1 -18.98 -1.93 -3.65
N ALA A 2 -19.39 -3.20 -3.62
CA ALA A 2 -18.63 -4.24 -2.93
C ALA A 2 -17.47 -4.91 -3.70
N LEU A 3 -17.40 -4.80 -5.04
CA LEU A 3 -16.44 -5.60 -5.82
C LEU A 3 -15.00 -5.05 -5.81
N ILE A 4 -14.80 -3.76 -5.52
CA ILE A 4 -13.46 -3.16 -5.58
C ILE A 4 -12.60 -3.58 -4.38
N GLN A 5 -13.24 -3.82 -3.24
CA GLN A 5 -12.60 -4.12 -1.94
C GLN A 5 -12.71 -5.59 -1.53
N SER A 6 -13.37 -6.43 -2.33
CA SER A 6 -13.44 -7.87 -2.03
C SER A 6 -12.11 -8.55 -2.37
N PRO A 7 -11.77 -9.66 -1.69
CA PRO A 7 -10.57 -10.45 -2.01
C PRO A 7 -10.51 -10.87 -3.49
N GLU A 8 -11.64 -11.22 -4.08
CA GLU A 8 -11.75 -11.61 -5.50
C GLU A 8 -11.46 -10.43 -6.43
N GLY A 9 -11.94 -9.24 -6.08
CA GLY A 9 -11.65 -8.01 -6.82
C GLY A 9 -10.16 -7.65 -6.80
N LEU A 10 -9.50 -7.83 -5.65
CA LEU A 10 -8.06 -7.61 -5.53
C LEU A 10 -7.26 -8.63 -6.34
N LEU A 11 -7.60 -9.92 -6.26
CA LEU A 11 -6.94 -10.98 -7.04
C LEU A 11 -7.11 -10.78 -8.55
N TYR A 12 -8.29 -10.36 -9.00
CA TYR A 12 -8.53 -10.01 -10.40
C TYR A 12 -7.57 -8.92 -10.87
N LYS A 13 -7.40 -7.84 -10.09
CA LYS A 13 -6.52 -6.74 -10.45
C LYS A 13 -5.04 -7.17 -10.49
N VAL A 14 -4.60 -8.05 -9.58
CA VAL A 14 -3.24 -8.65 -9.64
C VAL A 14 -3.04 -9.40 -10.96
N GLY A 15 -4.01 -10.23 -11.36
CA GLY A 15 -3.92 -10.96 -12.63
C GLY A 15 -3.90 -10.03 -13.85
N VAL A 16 -4.65 -8.93 -13.82
CA VAL A 16 -4.63 -7.92 -14.90
C VAL A 16 -3.26 -7.25 -15.00
N ALA A 17 -2.64 -6.90 -13.87
CA ALA A 17 -1.33 -6.29 -13.86
C ALA A 17 -0.23 -7.25 -14.33
N ASP A 18 -0.28 -8.52 -13.90
CA ASP A 18 0.62 -9.57 -14.37
C ASP A 18 0.56 -9.73 -15.90
N MET A 19 -0.65 -9.77 -16.46
CA MET A 19 -0.84 -9.81 -17.92
C MET A 19 -0.27 -8.55 -18.61
N ALA A 20 -0.52 -7.36 -18.05
CA ALA A 20 -0.05 -6.10 -18.62
C ALA A 20 1.49 -6.06 -18.71
N HIS A 21 2.18 -6.43 -17.63
CA HIS A 21 3.63 -6.41 -17.57
C HIS A 21 4.28 -7.59 -18.30
N ASN A 22 3.83 -8.81 -18.02
CA ASN A 22 4.55 -10.02 -18.44
C ASN A 22 4.11 -10.57 -19.81
N TYR A 23 2.92 -10.21 -20.29
CA TYR A 23 2.41 -10.69 -21.58
C TYR A 23 2.34 -9.59 -22.64
N TYR A 24 1.90 -8.39 -22.26
CA TYR A 24 1.70 -7.28 -23.20
C TYR A 24 2.83 -6.24 -23.21
N ASP A 25 3.71 -6.24 -22.21
CA ASP A 25 4.81 -5.25 -22.05
C ASP A 25 4.30 -3.80 -22.08
N VAL A 26 3.23 -3.53 -21.32
CA VAL A 26 2.63 -2.19 -21.21
C VAL A 26 2.43 -1.76 -19.75
N PRO A 27 2.50 -0.45 -19.44
CA PRO A 27 2.20 0.05 -18.11
C PRO A 27 0.76 -0.25 -17.66
N CYS A 28 0.59 -0.49 -16.37
CA CYS A 28 -0.69 -0.78 -15.73
C CYS A 28 -1.03 0.29 -14.68
N MET A 29 -2.22 0.88 -14.80
CA MET A 29 -2.78 1.71 -13.74
C MET A 29 -3.59 0.84 -12.78
N GLY A 30 -3.21 0.84 -11.51
CA GLY A 30 -3.94 0.18 -10.44
C GLY A 30 -4.87 1.15 -9.73
N TYR A 31 -6.05 0.66 -9.38
CA TYR A 31 -7.05 1.44 -8.64
C TYR A 31 -7.14 0.94 -7.19
N GLY A 32 -6.84 1.83 -6.23
CA GLY A 32 -6.77 1.54 -4.80
C GLY A 32 -7.18 2.74 -3.95
N GLY A 33 -7.34 2.53 -2.65
CA GLY A 33 -7.67 3.62 -1.71
C GLY A 33 -9.13 4.07 -1.73
N ASN A 34 -10.00 3.41 -2.48
CA ASN A 34 -11.43 3.66 -2.40
C ASN A 34 -12.04 3.05 -1.12
N THR A 35 -13.18 3.55 -0.66
CA THR A 35 -13.96 2.96 0.43
C THR A 35 -15.45 3.21 0.25
N SER A 36 -16.27 2.30 0.75
CA SER A 36 -17.72 2.48 0.80
C SER A 36 -18.18 3.31 2.01
N ALA A 37 -17.26 3.65 2.92
CA ALA A 37 -17.52 4.52 4.05
C ALA A 37 -17.82 5.96 3.59
N LYS A 38 -18.74 6.61 4.29
CA LYS A 38 -19.19 7.99 4.00
C LYS A 38 -18.39 9.02 4.82
N LEU A 39 -17.67 8.56 5.83
CA LEU A 39 -16.91 9.34 6.79
C LEU A 39 -15.52 8.72 6.97
N LEU A 40 -14.59 9.50 7.49
CA LEU A 40 -13.27 9.04 7.90
C LEU A 40 -13.35 8.32 9.25
N ASP A 41 -13.74 7.05 9.19
CA ASP A 41 -13.85 6.17 10.35
C ASP A 41 -12.97 4.93 10.22
N ALA A 42 -13.13 3.99 11.14
CA ALA A 42 -12.38 2.74 11.13
C ALA A 42 -12.66 1.86 9.90
N GLN A 43 -13.87 1.94 9.31
CA GLN A 43 -14.17 1.22 8.08
C GLN A 43 -13.38 1.81 6.92
N ALA A 44 -13.38 3.14 6.78
CA ALA A 44 -12.58 3.84 5.77
C ALA A 44 -11.10 3.44 5.91
N GLY A 45 -10.55 3.52 7.13
CA GLY A 45 -9.16 3.15 7.38
C GLY A 45 -8.84 1.70 7.02
N SER A 46 -9.68 0.75 7.43
CA SER A 46 -9.44 -0.68 7.19
C SER A 46 -9.54 -1.04 5.70
N GLU A 47 -10.56 -0.55 5.00
CA GLU A 47 -10.74 -0.82 3.57
C GLU A 47 -9.60 -0.19 2.75
N LYS A 48 -9.25 1.07 3.04
CA LYS A 48 -8.16 1.78 2.36
C LYS A 48 -6.81 1.10 2.57
N ALA A 49 -6.46 0.75 3.80
CA ALA A 49 -5.21 0.08 4.13
C ALA A 49 -5.07 -1.28 3.41
N GLN A 50 -6.12 -2.09 3.41
CA GLN A 50 -6.14 -3.36 2.67
C GLN A 50 -5.94 -3.12 1.16
N SER A 51 -6.60 -2.11 0.60
CA SER A 51 -6.51 -1.74 -0.81
C SER A 51 -5.10 -1.32 -1.21
N PHE A 52 -4.45 -0.45 -0.41
CA PHE A 52 -3.09 0.01 -0.69
C PHE A 52 -2.04 -1.09 -0.49
N MET A 53 -2.19 -1.96 0.52
CA MET A 53 -1.29 -3.11 0.67
C MET A 53 -1.41 -4.09 -0.51
N ALA A 54 -2.61 -4.29 -1.04
CA ALA A 54 -2.80 -5.10 -2.24
C ALA A 54 -2.19 -4.45 -3.49
N PHE A 55 -2.11 -3.11 -3.54
CA PHE A 55 -1.48 -2.38 -4.65
C PHE A 55 -0.01 -2.73 -4.85
N ILE A 56 0.74 -2.96 -3.77
CA ILE A 56 2.11 -3.51 -3.86
C ILE A 56 2.14 -4.82 -4.65
N LEU A 57 1.22 -5.75 -4.34
CA LEU A 57 1.20 -7.08 -4.94
C LEU A 57 0.84 -7.04 -6.43
N MET A 58 0.16 -5.98 -6.87
CA MET A 58 -0.19 -5.76 -8.27
C MET A 58 0.98 -5.20 -9.08
N ALA A 59 2.06 -4.73 -8.45
CA ALA A 59 3.19 -4.06 -9.12
C ALA A 59 2.79 -2.92 -10.08
N SER A 60 1.61 -2.32 -9.91
CA SER A 60 1.08 -1.32 -10.85
C SER A 60 1.94 -0.05 -10.88
N ASP A 61 2.07 0.54 -12.06
CA ASP A 61 2.94 1.70 -12.30
C ASP A 61 2.37 3.02 -11.77
N VAL A 62 1.03 3.11 -11.75
CA VAL A 62 0.30 4.32 -11.34
C VAL A 62 -0.83 3.94 -10.41
N LEU A 63 -0.92 4.61 -9.27
CA LEU A 63 -2.02 4.51 -8.32
C LEU A 63 -3.08 5.59 -8.61
N SER A 64 -4.33 5.18 -8.71
CA SER A 64 -5.50 6.06 -8.72
C SER A 64 -6.42 5.74 -7.54
N GLY A 65 -7.19 6.74 -7.08
CA GLY A 65 -8.23 6.58 -6.05
C GLY A 65 -7.89 7.16 -4.67
N ALA A 66 -6.69 7.75 -4.50
CA ALA A 66 -6.34 8.45 -3.28
C ALA A 66 -7.29 9.64 -3.03
N GLY A 67 -7.74 9.80 -1.79
CA GLY A 67 -8.68 10.84 -1.34
C GLY A 67 -10.15 10.52 -1.58
N GLU A 68 -10.47 9.38 -2.19
CA GLU A 68 -11.86 9.02 -2.48
C GLU A 68 -12.59 8.42 -1.26
N LEU A 69 -13.87 8.74 -1.15
CA LEU A 69 -14.85 8.19 -0.21
C LEU A 69 -16.14 7.87 -0.95
N ASP A 70 -17.05 7.16 -0.26
CA ASP A 70 -18.38 6.81 -0.74
C ASP A 70 -18.38 6.24 -2.16
N ASP A 71 -17.59 5.19 -2.37
CA ASP A 71 -17.48 4.51 -3.67
C ASP A 71 -17.07 5.46 -4.82
N ALA A 72 -16.14 6.39 -4.56
CA ALA A 72 -15.61 7.39 -5.50
C ALA A 72 -16.59 8.52 -5.85
N LEU A 73 -17.73 8.59 -5.15
CA LEU A 73 -18.69 9.69 -5.32
C LEU A 73 -18.26 10.96 -4.60
N CYS A 74 -17.29 10.86 -3.68
CA CYS A 74 -16.79 11.98 -2.92
C CYS A 74 -15.26 12.02 -2.92
N MET A 75 -14.69 13.21 -3.07
CA MET A 75 -13.27 13.49 -2.89
C MET A 75 -13.10 14.30 -1.60
N CYS A 76 -12.28 13.81 -0.67
CA CYS A 76 -12.06 14.42 0.63
C CYS A 76 -10.57 14.77 0.79
N PRO A 77 -10.22 16.06 0.98
CA PRO A 77 -8.83 16.48 1.18
C PRO A 77 -8.17 15.84 2.41
N GLU A 78 -8.91 15.66 3.50
CA GLU A 78 -8.42 14.99 4.71
C GLU A 78 -8.14 13.51 4.45
N ALA A 79 -9.00 12.85 3.67
CA ALA A 79 -8.75 11.49 3.21
C ALA A 79 -7.48 11.41 2.37
N LEU A 80 -7.23 12.39 1.50
CA LEU A 80 -6.05 12.42 0.65
C LEU A 80 -4.75 12.51 1.46
N VAL A 81 -4.73 13.30 2.53
CA VAL A 81 -3.56 13.42 3.43
C VAL A 81 -3.31 12.10 4.16
N ILE A 82 -4.36 11.45 4.66
CA ILE A 82 -4.26 10.14 5.32
C ILE A 82 -3.79 9.07 4.34
N ASP A 83 -4.39 9.03 3.16
CA ASP A 83 -4.02 8.09 2.10
C ASP A 83 -2.55 8.27 1.69
N ASN A 84 -2.06 9.51 1.62
CA ASN A 84 -0.65 9.79 1.33
C ASN A 84 0.30 9.18 2.38
N GLU A 85 -0.04 9.24 3.66
CA GLU A 85 0.76 8.58 4.71
C GLU A 85 0.73 7.05 4.55
N MET A 86 -0.45 6.47 4.35
CA MET A 86 -0.59 5.02 4.12
C MET A 86 0.19 4.55 2.90
N ILE A 87 0.16 5.31 1.81
CA ILE A 87 0.95 5.04 0.60
C ILE A 87 2.45 5.11 0.91
N GLY A 88 2.88 6.07 1.73
CA GLY A 88 4.26 6.17 2.20
C GLY A 88 4.70 4.94 3.00
N GLU A 89 3.85 4.43 3.92
CA GLU A 89 4.10 3.20 4.67
C GLU A 89 4.21 1.97 3.75
N VAL A 90 3.31 1.89 2.77
CA VAL A 90 3.28 0.85 1.74
C VAL A 90 4.56 0.86 0.91
N PHE A 91 5.05 2.04 0.50
CA PHE A 91 6.34 2.14 -0.20
C PHE A 91 7.54 1.75 0.69
N LYS A 92 7.53 2.13 1.96
CA LYS A 92 8.55 1.67 2.92
C LYS A 92 8.55 0.15 3.09
N PHE A 93 7.38 -0.49 3.03
CA PHE A 93 7.26 -1.95 3.17
C PHE A 93 7.97 -2.72 2.04
N VAL A 94 8.05 -2.13 0.83
CA VAL A 94 8.73 -2.73 -0.32
C VAL A 94 10.16 -2.23 -0.52
N GLU A 95 10.58 -1.26 0.29
CA GLU A 95 11.93 -0.73 0.23
C GLU A 95 12.94 -1.82 0.60
N LYS A 96 14.01 -1.93 -0.19
CA LYS A 96 15.07 -2.90 0.08
C LYS A 96 15.88 -2.43 1.28
N TYR A 97 16.18 -3.34 2.20
CA TYR A 97 17.13 -3.08 3.26
C TYR A 97 18.53 -2.83 2.68
N GLU A 98 19.17 -1.76 3.12
CA GLU A 98 20.60 -1.56 2.90
C GLU A 98 21.37 -2.54 3.79
N ILE A 99 22.26 -3.34 3.19
CA ILE A 99 23.04 -4.36 3.90
C ILE A 99 24.52 -4.01 3.76
N ASN A 100 25.11 -3.49 4.83
CA ASN A 100 26.53 -3.17 4.95
C ASN A 100 26.97 -3.30 6.43
N ASP A 101 28.26 -3.08 6.72
CA ASP A 101 28.80 -3.25 8.07
C ASP A 101 28.10 -2.33 9.11
N ASP A 102 27.74 -1.10 8.72
CA ASP A 102 27.06 -0.13 9.58
C ASP A 102 25.59 -0.53 9.83
N THR A 103 24.84 -0.96 8.81
CA THR A 103 23.42 -1.32 8.93
C THR A 103 23.20 -2.68 9.59
N LEU A 104 24.21 -3.55 9.57
CA LEU A 104 24.20 -4.78 10.36
C LEU A 104 24.44 -4.51 11.86
N ALA A 105 25.07 -3.39 12.22
CA ALA A 105 25.30 -2.92 13.59
C ALA A 105 25.92 -3.98 14.54
N LEU A 106 26.78 -4.87 13.99
CA LEU A 106 27.33 -6.00 14.75
C LEU A 106 28.30 -5.58 15.87
N ASP A 107 28.98 -4.45 15.67
CA ASP A 107 29.81 -3.79 16.66
C ASP A 107 28.97 -3.26 17.83
N ILE A 108 27.89 -2.53 17.56
CA ILE A 108 26.97 -2.01 18.59
C ILE A 108 26.32 -3.16 19.37
N ILE A 109 25.85 -4.21 18.67
CA ILE A 109 25.26 -5.40 19.33
C ILE A 109 26.25 -6.05 20.31
N ARG A 110 27.54 -6.13 19.94
CA ARG A 110 28.59 -6.69 20.80
C ARG A 110 28.92 -5.79 21.98
N GLU A 111 28.92 -4.47 21.78
CA GLU A 111 29.18 -3.48 22.83
C GLU A 111 28.08 -3.48 23.90
N VAL A 112 26.81 -3.44 23.49
CA VAL A 112 25.65 -3.42 24.40
C VAL A 112 25.56 -4.73 25.19
N GLY A 113 25.79 -5.87 24.53
CA GLY A 113 25.79 -7.18 25.15
C GLY A 113 24.41 -7.66 25.67
N PRO A 114 24.32 -8.90 26.17
CA PRO A 114 23.05 -9.48 26.62
C PRO A 114 22.42 -8.69 27.78
N GLY A 115 21.16 -8.26 27.60
CA GLY A 115 20.39 -7.54 28.61
C GLY A 115 20.56 -6.00 28.61
N GLY A 116 21.35 -5.45 27.69
CA GLY A 116 21.44 -4.00 27.46
C GLY A 116 20.30 -3.45 26.58
N HIS A 117 20.36 -2.15 26.27
CA HIS A 117 19.42 -1.46 25.38
C HIS A 117 20.17 -0.64 24.31
N PHE A 118 19.53 -0.40 23.17
CA PHE A 118 20.02 0.41 22.06
C PHE A 118 19.41 1.82 22.08
#